data_AF-A0A0C3DNS3-F1
#
_entry.id   AF-A0A0C3DNS3-F1
#
_cell.length_a   1.000
_cell.length_b   1.000
_cell.length_c   1.000
_cell.angle_alpha   90.00
_cell.angle_beta   90.00
_cell.angle_gamma   90.00
#
_symmetry.space_group_name_H-M   'P 1'
#
loop_
_entity.id
_entity.type
_entity.pdbx_description
1 polymer ?
#
loop_
_entity_poly.entity_id
_entity_poly.type
_entity_poly.pdbx_seq_one_letter_code
_entity_poly.pdbx_strand_id
1 'polypeptide(L)'
;MAPKSASVNAITGRKASAKSSKRMKQIFVGKVFSFSGDFGENWGHEQMANWIRAHGGRYEREVSDDTTHLICTVEHYMLKTVQVKMAQDLGTQCRIVVKDWLEDCLVGHAMQKRCRVETPYTLTQVLKRVGSTRDRQYEYRQKFEQGVHASNELVDNRKDTKTIKLCFSVN
;
A
#
# COMPACT_ATOMS: atom_id res chain seq x y z
N MET A 1 83.97 -7.03 -25.40
CA MET A 1 83.21 -8.00 -24.57
C MET A 1 82.34 -7.20 -23.62
N ALA A 2 81.01 -7.32 -23.71
CA ALA A 2 80.08 -6.75 -22.72
C ALA A 2 80.20 -7.49 -21.37
N PRO A 3 79.76 -6.89 -20.25
CA PRO A 3 78.43 -7.28 -19.76
C PRO A 3 77.59 -6.22 -18.99
N LYS A 4 76.28 -6.35 -19.21
CA LYS A 4 75.14 -6.32 -18.26
C LYS A 4 74.67 -4.98 -17.66
N SER A 5 73.59 -4.47 -18.26
CA SER A 5 72.65 -3.50 -17.71
C SER A 5 71.82 -4.09 -16.55
N ALA A 6 71.69 -3.33 -15.46
CA ALA A 6 70.81 -3.62 -14.33
C ALA A 6 69.35 -3.26 -14.65
N SER A 7 68.45 -4.08 -14.09
CA SER A 7 67.00 -4.14 -14.31
C SER A 7 66.21 -2.95 -13.75
N VAL A 8 65.30 -2.40 -14.55
CA VAL A 8 64.26 -1.46 -14.12
C VAL A 8 63.07 -2.28 -13.59
N ASN A 9 62.71 -2.10 -12.32
CA ASN A 9 61.53 -2.74 -11.72
C ASN A 9 60.24 -2.06 -12.22
N ALA A 10 59.42 -2.82 -12.93
CA ALA A 10 58.10 -2.40 -13.38
C ALA A 10 57.11 -2.34 -12.19
N ILE A 11 56.64 -1.14 -11.86
CA ILE A 11 55.51 -0.91 -10.95
C ILE A 11 54.26 -1.47 -11.63
N THR A 12 53.86 -2.67 -11.21
CA THR A 12 52.61 -3.29 -11.65
C THR A 12 51.44 -2.54 -11.02
N GLY A 13 50.93 -1.54 -11.73
CA GLY A 13 49.65 -0.91 -11.41
C GLY A 13 48.55 -1.96 -11.48
N ARG A 14 48.11 -2.46 -10.32
CA ARG A 14 46.92 -3.30 -10.22
C ARG A 14 45.73 -2.45 -10.65
N LYS A 15 45.23 -2.65 -11.88
CA LYS A 15 43.90 -2.19 -12.27
C LYS A 15 42.90 -2.85 -11.32
N ALA A 16 42.40 -2.09 -10.35
CA ALA A 16 41.19 -2.47 -9.64
C ALA A 16 40.07 -2.54 -10.68
N SER A 17 39.62 -3.75 -11.01
CA SER A 17 38.43 -3.91 -11.85
C SER A 17 37.26 -3.27 -11.10
N ALA A 18 36.80 -2.12 -11.57
CA ALA A 18 35.52 -1.58 -11.15
C ALA A 18 34.48 -2.67 -11.40
N LYS A 19 33.98 -3.31 -10.33
CA LYS A 19 32.81 -4.17 -10.41
C LYS A 19 31.74 -3.33 -11.10
N SER A 20 31.33 -3.70 -12.30
CA SER A 20 30.22 -3.07 -13.01
C SER A 20 29.01 -3.14 -12.09
N SER A 21 28.74 -2.08 -11.35
CA SER A 21 27.57 -1.99 -10.50
C SER A 21 26.39 -2.05 -11.45
N LYS A 22 25.70 -3.19 -11.46
CA LYS A 22 24.52 -3.37 -12.31
C LYS A 22 23.56 -2.22 -11.97
N ARG A 23 23.37 -1.29 -12.92
CA ARG A 23 22.51 -0.12 -12.72
C ARG A 23 21.17 -0.62 -12.18
N MET A 24 20.69 -0.01 -11.10
CA MET A 24 19.39 -0.36 -10.53
C MET A 24 18.32 -0.29 -11.62
N LYS A 25 17.36 -1.22 -11.59
CA LYS A 25 16.30 -1.28 -12.59
C LYS A 25 15.50 0.02 -12.53
N GLN A 26 15.40 0.71 -13.66
CA GLN A 26 14.75 2.01 -13.74
C GLN A 26 13.24 1.80 -13.91
N ILE A 27 12.53 1.57 -12.81
CA ILE A 27 11.10 1.23 -12.81
C ILE A 27 10.19 2.45 -12.79
N PHE A 28 10.73 3.63 -12.44
CA PHE A 28 9.95 4.87 -12.28
C PHE A 28 10.31 5.94 -13.31
N VAL A 29 10.90 5.56 -14.45
CA VAL A 29 11.24 6.50 -15.53
C VAL A 29 10.00 7.27 -15.98
N GLY A 30 10.11 8.59 -16.05
CA GLY A 30 9.02 9.49 -16.45
C GLY A 30 7.94 9.69 -15.40
N LYS A 31 8.14 9.21 -14.16
CA LYS A 31 7.21 9.42 -13.05
C LYS A 31 7.76 10.48 -12.10
N VAL A 32 6.90 11.42 -11.73
CA VAL A 32 7.14 12.47 -10.74
C VAL A 32 6.26 12.21 -9.52
N PHE A 33 6.87 12.22 -8.34
CA PHE A 33 6.25 11.87 -7.07
C PHE A 33 6.24 13.06 -6.11
N SER A 34 5.15 13.18 -5.35
CA SER A 34 5.10 13.96 -4.11
C SER A 34 4.50 13.12 -2.99
N PHE A 35 4.68 13.55 -1.73
CA PHE A 35 4.20 12.88 -0.53
C PHE A 35 3.31 13.78 0.31
N SER A 36 2.25 13.20 0.88
CA SER A 36 1.36 13.89 1.82
C SER A 36 0.99 12.99 3.00
N GLY A 37 1.58 13.28 4.15
CA GLY A 37 1.35 12.59 5.42
C GLY A 37 2.64 12.04 6.03
N ASP A 38 2.52 11.51 7.24
CA ASP A 38 3.59 10.77 7.91
C ASP A 38 3.43 9.26 7.66
N PHE A 39 4.51 8.60 7.24
CA PHE A 39 4.52 7.17 6.92
C PHE A 39 5.26 6.32 7.98
N GLY A 40 5.75 6.95 9.05
CA GLY A 40 6.46 6.31 10.14
C GLY A 40 7.98 6.20 9.92
N GLU A 41 8.68 5.73 10.96
CA GLU A 41 10.15 5.76 11.07
C GLU A 41 10.88 5.04 9.92
N ASN A 42 10.35 3.90 9.46
CA ASN A 42 10.95 3.11 8.38
C ASN A 42 10.64 3.63 6.97
N TRP A 43 9.77 4.63 6.85
CA TRP A 43 9.27 5.20 5.61
C TRP A 43 9.40 6.73 5.62
N GLY A 44 10.54 7.23 6.10
CA GLY A 44 10.85 8.66 6.05
C GLY A 44 10.84 9.19 4.61
N HIS A 45 10.38 10.44 4.44
CA HIS A 45 10.25 11.07 3.11
C HIS A 45 11.57 11.09 2.34
N GLU A 46 12.68 11.39 3.00
CA GLU A 46 14.00 11.41 2.35
C GLU A 46 14.41 10.03 1.84
N GLN A 47 14.20 8.99 2.66
CA GLN A 47 14.50 7.61 2.31
C GLN A 47 13.68 7.14 1.12
N MET A 48 12.36 7.41 1.13
CA MET A 48 11.47 7.12 0.00
C MET A 48 11.90 7.86 -1.27
N ALA A 49 12.21 9.16 -1.16
CA ALA A 49 12.67 9.96 -2.28
C ALA A 49 13.97 9.41 -2.87
N ASN A 50 14.90 8.95 -2.03
CA ASN A 50 16.15 8.31 -2.47
C ASN A 50 15.90 7.02 -3.24
N TRP A 51 14.96 6.18 -2.79
CA TRP A 51 14.57 4.98 -3.53
C TRP A 51 13.93 5.31 -4.89
N ILE A 52 13.04 6.31 -4.93
CA ILE A 52 12.42 6.76 -6.19
C ILE A 52 13.47 7.24 -7.19
N ARG A 53 14.39 8.10 -6.74
CA ARG A 53 15.48 8.64 -7.59
C ARG A 53 16.42 7.54 -8.06
N ALA A 54 16.79 6.61 -7.18
CA ALA A 54 17.61 5.45 -7.53
C ALA A 54 16.98 4.57 -8.64
N HIS A 55 15.65 4.56 -8.70
CA HIS A 55 14.85 3.85 -9.68
C HIS A 55 14.38 4.70 -10.86
N GLY A 56 14.95 5.89 -11.05
CA GLY A 56 14.76 6.75 -12.23
C GLY A 56 13.54 7.66 -12.18
N GLY A 57 12.87 7.75 -11.02
CA GLY A 57 11.78 8.69 -10.80
C GLY A 57 12.28 10.04 -10.30
N ARG A 58 11.42 11.05 -10.41
CA ARG A 58 11.65 12.38 -9.82
C ARG A 58 10.82 12.52 -8.56
N TYR A 59 11.35 13.23 -7.57
CA TYR A 59 10.62 13.57 -6.35
C TYR A 59 10.63 15.08 -6.16
N GLU A 60 9.45 15.62 -5.87
CA GLU A 60 9.20 17.00 -5.52
C GLU A 60 8.48 17.05 -4.18
N ARG A 61 8.77 18.06 -3.37
CA ARG A 61 8.20 18.18 -2.02
C ARG A 61 6.71 18.51 -2.06
N GLU A 62 6.31 19.27 -3.07
CA GLU A 62 4.96 19.75 -3.27
C GLU A 62 4.43 19.23 -4.60
N VAL A 63 3.10 19.12 -4.70
CA VAL A 63 2.45 18.75 -5.96
C VAL A 63 2.60 19.90 -6.95
N SER A 64 3.19 19.60 -8.08
CA SER A 64 3.32 20.47 -9.26
C SER A 64 2.49 19.93 -10.41
N ASP A 65 2.38 20.72 -11.49
CA ASP A 65 1.70 20.31 -12.71
C ASP A 65 2.28 19.02 -13.31
N ASP A 66 3.58 18.77 -13.17
CA ASP A 66 4.21 17.54 -13.70
C ASP A 66 4.00 16.31 -12.79
N THR A 67 3.36 16.48 -11.63
CA THR A 67 3.21 15.42 -10.64
C THR A 67 2.29 14.31 -11.17
N THR A 68 2.85 13.10 -11.22
CA THR A 68 2.13 11.92 -11.72
C THR A 68 1.58 11.04 -10.59
N HIS A 69 2.22 11.05 -9.42
CA HIS A 69 1.86 10.22 -8.27
C HIS A 69 1.95 11.02 -6.99
N LEU A 70 0.85 11.04 -6.24
CA LEU A 70 0.84 11.53 -4.87
C LEU A 70 0.73 10.31 -3.95
N ILE A 71 1.80 9.99 -3.21
CA ILE A 71 1.71 9.00 -2.13
C ILE A 71 1.10 9.69 -0.92
N CYS A 72 -0.06 9.21 -0.47
CA CYS A 72 -0.82 9.89 0.56
C CYS A 72 -1.34 8.92 1.63
N THR A 73 -1.32 9.37 2.89
CA THR A 73 -1.99 8.66 3.98
C THR A 73 -3.50 8.85 3.88
N VAL A 74 -4.25 7.87 4.40
CA VAL A 74 -5.72 7.97 4.46
C VAL A 74 -6.15 9.23 5.23
N GLU A 75 -5.45 9.56 6.31
CA GLU A 75 -5.73 10.73 7.13
C GLU A 75 -5.63 12.04 6.32
N HIS A 76 -4.50 12.29 5.66
CA HIS A 76 -4.32 13.51 4.86
C HIS A 76 -5.31 13.60 3.70
N TYR A 77 -5.66 12.47 3.11
CA TYR A 77 -6.67 12.40 2.05
C TYR A 77 -8.06 12.79 2.56
N MET A 78 -8.45 12.32 3.75
CA MET A 78 -9.73 12.70 4.37
C MET A 78 -9.76 14.16 4.78
N LEU A 79 -8.65 14.70 5.28
CA LEU A 79 -8.51 16.11 5.63
C LEU A 79 -8.53 17.05 4.41
N LYS A 80 -8.40 16.51 3.19
CA LYS A 80 -8.30 17.28 1.94
C LYS A 80 -7.25 18.39 2.04
N THR A 81 -6.04 18.01 2.44
CA THR A 81 -4.91 18.94 2.52
C THR A 81 -4.66 19.62 1.17
N VAL A 82 -3.95 20.76 1.17
CA VAL A 82 -3.66 21.54 -0.05
C VAL A 82 -3.06 20.64 -1.15
N GLN A 83 -2.07 19.81 -0.80
CA GLN A 83 -1.47 18.86 -1.75
C GLN A 83 -2.47 17.86 -2.33
N VAL A 84 -3.43 17.38 -1.53
CA VAL A 84 -4.46 16.44 -2.00
C VAL A 84 -5.41 17.14 -2.97
N LYS A 85 -5.81 18.38 -2.68
CA LYS A 85 -6.65 19.18 -3.56
C LYS A 85 -5.95 19.45 -4.90
N MET A 86 -4.71 19.93 -4.85
CA MET A 86 -3.91 20.15 -6.06
C MET A 86 -3.79 18.86 -6.90
N ALA A 87 -3.53 17.72 -6.26
CA ALA A 87 -3.46 16.45 -6.98
C ALA A 87 -4.81 16.01 -7.57
N GLN A 88 -5.93 16.33 -6.93
CA GLN A 88 -7.27 16.09 -7.47
C GLN A 88 -7.56 16.99 -8.68
N ASP A 89 -7.11 18.24 -8.65
CA ASP A 89 -7.30 19.21 -9.73
C ASP A 89 -6.54 18.79 -11.01
N LEU A 90 -5.41 18.09 -10.87
CA LEU A 90 -4.69 17.46 -12.00
C LEU A 90 -5.44 16.27 -12.63
N GLY A 91 -6.53 15.80 -12.02
CA GLY A 91 -7.43 14.79 -12.57
C GLY A 91 -6.75 13.47 -12.91
N THR A 92 -6.75 13.09 -14.18
CA THR A 92 -6.23 11.77 -14.61
C THR A 92 -4.71 11.69 -14.68
N GLN A 93 -4.04 12.85 -14.65
CA GLN A 93 -2.58 12.98 -14.73
C GLN A 93 -1.90 12.55 -13.43
N CYS A 94 -2.50 12.91 -12.28
CA CYS A 94 -1.99 12.57 -10.97
C CYS A 94 -2.81 11.45 -10.31
N ARG A 95 -2.14 10.36 -9.93
CA ARG A 95 -2.77 9.25 -9.19
C ARG A 95 -2.46 9.38 -7.71
N ILE A 96 -3.50 9.51 -6.90
CA ILE A 96 -3.39 9.54 -5.44
C ILE A 96 -3.48 8.11 -4.91
N VAL A 97 -2.35 7.60 -4.40
CA VAL A 97 -2.18 6.20 -4.01
C VAL A 97 -1.66 6.07 -2.58
N VAL A 98 -1.93 4.92 -1.96
CA VAL A 98 -1.35 4.57 -0.65
C VAL A 98 0.11 4.13 -0.76
N LYS A 99 0.85 4.20 0.34
CA LYS A 99 2.27 3.80 0.42
C LYS A 99 2.51 2.37 -0.09
N ASP A 100 1.56 1.47 0.14
CA ASP A 100 1.67 0.04 -0.19
C ASP A 100 1.96 -0.18 -1.68
N TRP A 101 1.51 0.73 -2.56
CA TRP A 101 1.86 0.66 -3.97
C TRP A 101 3.36 0.83 -4.22
N LEU A 102 4.00 1.79 -3.54
CA LEU A 102 5.43 2.04 -3.66
C LEU A 102 6.22 0.85 -3.08
N GLU A 103 5.77 0.31 -1.95
CA GLU A 103 6.32 -0.91 -1.35
C GLU A 103 6.25 -2.10 -2.32
N ASP A 104 5.09 -2.37 -2.92
CA ASP A 104 4.91 -3.47 -3.87
C ASP A 104 5.69 -3.27 -5.18
N CYS A 105 6.00 -2.02 -5.55
CA CYS A 105 6.89 -1.72 -6.67
C CYS A 105 8.35 -2.07 -6.37
N LEU A 106 8.80 -1.83 -5.12
CA LEU A 106 10.18 -1.97 -4.68
C LEU A 106 10.52 -3.39 -4.17
N VAL A 107 9.59 -4.04 -3.47
CA VAL A 107 9.80 -5.28 -2.70
C VAL A 107 8.89 -6.42 -3.16
N GLY A 108 7.93 -6.15 -4.05
CA GLY A 108 6.85 -7.09 -4.42
C GLY A 108 7.30 -8.49 -4.82
N HIS A 109 6.33 -9.41 -4.89
CA HIS A 109 6.51 -10.87 -5.04
C HIS A 109 7.80 -11.33 -5.75
N ALA A 110 8.57 -12.20 -5.07
CA ALA A 110 9.89 -12.69 -5.49
C ALA A 110 10.97 -11.60 -5.61
N MET A 111 10.86 -10.49 -4.87
CA MET A 111 11.80 -9.36 -4.88
C MET A 111 11.98 -8.72 -6.27
N GLN A 112 10.96 -8.86 -7.12
CA GLN A 112 10.99 -8.37 -8.48
C GLN A 112 10.51 -6.92 -8.56
N LYS A 113 11.48 -6.02 -8.70
CA LYS A 113 11.24 -4.60 -8.90
C LYS A 113 10.50 -4.34 -10.22
N ARG A 114 9.31 -3.73 -10.15
CA ARG A 114 8.51 -3.35 -11.31
C ARG A 114 7.51 -2.26 -10.94
N CYS A 115 7.21 -1.36 -11.88
CA CYS A 115 6.09 -0.43 -11.72
C CYS A 115 4.78 -1.23 -11.72
N ARG A 116 4.03 -1.17 -10.63
CA ARG A 116 2.73 -1.85 -10.49
C ARG A 116 1.63 -0.95 -11.00
N VAL A 117 0.51 -1.53 -11.41
CA VAL A 117 -0.69 -0.76 -11.74
C VAL A 117 -1.20 -0.05 -10.49
N GLU A 118 -1.52 1.23 -10.62
CA GLU A 118 -1.87 2.15 -9.53
C GLU A 118 -3.32 1.99 -9.07
N THR A 119 -4.24 1.70 -9.99
CA THR A 119 -5.69 1.64 -9.76
C THR A 119 -6.10 0.93 -8.46
N PRO A 120 -5.61 -0.29 -8.16
CA PRO A 120 -6.04 -1.00 -6.95
C PRO A 120 -5.53 -0.39 -5.64
N TYR A 121 -4.58 0.54 -5.71
CA TYR A 121 -4.00 1.23 -4.55
C TYR A 121 -4.44 2.69 -4.45
N THR A 122 -5.28 3.15 -5.37
CA THR A 122 -5.85 4.50 -5.27
C THR A 122 -6.68 4.60 -4.00
N LEU A 123 -6.55 5.74 -3.29
CA LEU A 123 -7.25 5.91 -2.01
C LEU A 123 -8.76 5.78 -2.15
N THR A 124 -9.35 6.21 -3.26
CA THR A 124 -10.76 5.97 -3.58
C THR A 124 -11.12 4.49 -3.56
N GLN A 125 -10.32 3.62 -4.18
CA GLN A 125 -10.57 2.18 -4.23
C GLN A 125 -10.31 1.51 -2.88
N VAL A 126 -9.25 1.90 -2.18
CA VAL A 126 -8.93 1.40 -0.84
C VAL A 126 -10.08 1.70 0.12
N LEU A 127 -10.57 2.95 0.14
CA LEU A 127 -11.69 3.36 0.99
C LEU A 127 -12.99 2.65 0.65
N LYS A 128 -13.27 2.44 -0.65
CA LYS A 128 -14.43 1.66 -1.09
C LYS A 128 -14.38 0.22 -0.57
N ARG A 129 -13.22 -0.43 -0.61
CA ARG A 129 -13.04 -1.81 -0.11
C ARG A 129 -13.18 -1.88 1.40
N VAL A 130 -12.62 -0.92 2.13
CA VAL A 130 -12.74 -0.86 3.59
C VAL A 130 -14.20 -0.66 4.00
N GLY A 131 -14.91 0.28 3.36
CA GLY A 131 -16.34 0.49 3.58
C GLY A 131 -17.17 -0.77 3.32
N SER A 132 -17.02 -1.37 2.14
CA SER A 132 -17.70 -2.62 1.78
C SER A 132 -17.43 -3.76 2.77
N THR A 133 -16.20 -3.88 3.27
CA THR A 133 -15.85 -4.91 4.26
C THR A 133 -16.58 -4.69 5.57
N ARG A 134 -16.64 -3.43 6.02
CA ARG A 134 -17.36 -3.05 7.24
C ARG A 134 -18.86 -3.27 7.12
N ASP A 135 -19.46 -2.89 5.99
CA ASP A 135 -20.89 -3.06 5.73
C ASP A 135 -21.27 -4.56 5.75
N ARG A 136 -20.43 -5.40 5.13
CA ARG A 136 -20.60 -6.84 5.13
C ARG A 136 -20.47 -7.46 6.53
N GLN A 137 -19.53 -6.99 7.35
CA GLN A 137 -19.43 -7.42 8.75
C GLN A 137 -20.67 -7.05 9.58
N TYR A 138 -21.22 -5.85 9.37
CA TYR A 138 -22.44 -5.42 10.01
C TYR A 138 -23.64 -6.29 9.62
N GLU A 139 -23.78 -6.60 8.32
CA GLU A 139 -24.83 -7.49 7.81
C GLU A 139 -24.75 -8.90 8.44
N TYR A 140 -23.55 -9.47 8.56
CA TYR A 140 -23.36 -10.77 9.22
C TYR A 140 -23.77 -10.74 10.69
N ARG A 141 -23.42 -9.67 11.42
CA ARG A 141 -23.83 -9.49 12.81
C ARG A 141 -25.35 -9.40 12.94
N GLN A 142 -26.03 -8.64 12.09
CA GLN A 142 -27.49 -8.54 12.11
C GLN A 142 -28.17 -9.89 11.83
N LYS A 143 -27.69 -10.65 10.83
CA LYS A 143 -28.22 -11.99 10.53
C LYS A 143 -28.03 -12.95 11.69
N PHE A 144 -26.88 -12.86 12.37
CA PHE A 144 -26.62 -13.66 13.57
C PHE A 144 -27.56 -13.30 14.71
N GLU A 145 -27.72 -12.00 15.01
CA GLU A 145 -28.63 -11.51 16.06
C GLU A 145 -30.09 -11.91 15.77
N GLN A 146 -30.55 -11.81 14.52
CA GLN A 146 -31.86 -12.30 14.09
C GLN A 146 -32.02 -13.81 14.30
N GLY A 147 -30.99 -14.60 13.97
CA GLY A 147 -31.00 -16.05 14.22
C GLY A 147 -31.07 -16.41 15.69
N VAL A 148 -30.34 -15.69 16.55
CA VAL A 148 -30.40 -15.85 18.01
C VAL A 148 -31.78 -15.47 18.54
N HIS A 149 -32.35 -14.36 18.08
CA HIS A 149 -33.70 -13.94 18.45
C HIS A 149 -34.75 -14.99 18.09
N ALA A 150 -34.77 -15.44 16.83
CA ALA A 150 -35.68 -16.48 16.37
C ALA A 150 -35.53 -17.79 17.17
N SER A 151 -34.29 -18.16 17.53
CA SER A 151 -34.05 -19.32 18.39
C SER A 151 -34.62 -19.13 19.80
N ASN A 152 -34.46 -17.95 20.40
CA ASN A 152 -35.00 -17.67 21.74
C ASN A 152 -36.53 -17.70 21.73
N GLU A 153 -37.17 -17.11 20.71
CA GLU A 153 -38.63 -17.16 20.55
C GLU A 153 -39.17 -18.59 20.45
N LEU A 154 -38.47 -19.49 19.74
CA LEU A 154 -38.84 -20.90 19.66
C LEU A 154 -38.74 -21.63 21.02
N VAL A 155 -37.78 -21.24 21.86
CA VAL A 155 -37.58 -21.85 23.19
C VAL A 155 -38.60 -21.32 24.20
N ASP A 156 -38.99 -20.06 24.11
CA ASP A 156 -39.94 -19.44 25.03
C ASP A 156 -41.39 -19.87 24.78
N ASN A 157 -41.78 -20.10 23.52
CA ASN A 157 -43.09 -20.72 23.19
C ASN A 157 -43.25 -22.15 23.74
N ARG A 158 -42.17 -22.82 24.16
CA ARG A 158 -42.22 -24.13 24.82
C ARG A 158 -42.56 -24.05 26.32
N LYS A 159 -42.49 -22.86 26.93
CA LYS A 159 -42.75 -22.67 28.36
C LYS A 159 -44.23 -22.43 28.68
N ASP A 160 -45.03 -22.01 27.69
CA ASP A 160 -46.47 -21.76 27.86
C ASP A 160 -47.36 -23.00 27.68
N THR A 161 -46.81 -24.17 27.31
CA THR A 161 -47.61 -25.41 27.20
C THR A 161 -47.95 -26.08 28.55
N LYS A 162 -47.82 -25.37 29.69
CA LYS A 162 -48.19 -25.88 31.02
C LYS A 162 -49.57 -25.44 31.55
N THR A 163 -50.43 -24.86 30.71
CA THR A 163 -51.83 -24.53 31.09
C THR A 163 -52.88 -25.30 30.31
N ILE A 164 -52.54 -26.49 29.79
CA ILE A 164 -53.55 -27.43 29.26
C ILE A 164 -53.45 -28.75 30.04
N LYS A 165 -53.71 -28.66 31.35
CA LYS A 165 -54.09 -29.80 32.18
C LYS A 165 -55.42 -29.40 32.83
N LEU A 166 -56.40 -30.31 32.76
CA LEU A 166 -57.82 -30.17 33.11
C LEU A 166 -58.72 -29.61 32.00
N CYS A 167 -58.94 -30.44 30.98
CA CYS A 167 -60.27 -30.65 30.40
C CYS A 167 -60.17 -31.87 29.49
N PHE A 168 -60.08 -33.08 30.04
CA PHE A 168 -60.53 -34.34 29.41
C PHE A 168 -60.33 -35.49 30.41
N SER A 169 -61.28 -36.44 30.41
CA SER A 169 -61.44 -37.63 31.27
C SER A 169 -62.14 -37.36 32.63
N VAL A 170 -63.29 -37.93 32.99
CA VAL A 170 -64.12 -39.06 32.49
C VAL A 170 -65.55 -38.90 33.05
N ASN A 171 -66.57 -39.29 32.26
CA ASN A 171 -67.98 -39.62 32.58
C ASN A 171 -68.74 -38.85 33.67
#